data_AF-A0A0R3SP84-F1
#
_entry.id   AF-A0A0R3SP84-F1
#
_cell.length_a   1.000
_cell.length_b   1.000
_cell.length_c   1.000
_cell.angle_alpha   90.00
_cell.angle_beta   90.00
_cell.angle_gamma   90.00
#
_symmetry.space_group_name_H-M   'P 1'
#
loop_
_entity.id
_entity.type
_entity.pdbx_description
1 polymer ?
#
loop_
_entity_poly.entity_id
_entity_poly.type
_entity_poly.pdbx_seq_one_letter_code
_entity_poly.pdbx_strand_id
1 'polypeptide(L)'
;RETSRLAPRTWPFLYALTTQPASVTGYKLVSSGSTFTTKQIWHMHLSSDDYPQRILRAAAHPSNEHVHSIGRILGDRNVMYKYINPNLLAVMTEGVSAMEGHSIISMYLIDTVAGQIIHSVVHRKAAEPTSLVVSENWVLTEMHTVQPDNVFP
;
A
#
# COMPACT_ATOMS: atom_id res chain seq x y z
N ARG A 1 17.68 21.07 -35.28
CA ARG A 1 17.66 19.65 -34.83
C ARG A 1 17.07 19.64 -33.43
N GLU A 2 15.75 19.50 -33.34
CA GLU A 2 15.03 19.39 -32.06
C GLU A 2 15.30 18.03 -31.44
N THR A 3 15.79 18.03 -30.20
CA THR A 3 15.85 16.85 -29.36
C THR A 3 14.50 16.71 -28.66
N SER A 4 13.65 15.85 -29.22
CA SER A 4 12.43 15.35 -28.59
C SER A 4 12.80 14.63 -27.29
N ARG A 5 12.77 15.37 -26.17
CA ARG A 5 12.78 14.77 -24.84
C ARG A 5 11.45 14.05 -24.67
N LEU A 6 11.46 12.76 -24.94
CA LEU A 6 10.41 11.83 -24.51
C LEU A 6 10.40 11.88 -22.97
N ALA A 7 9.58 12.75 -22.40
CA ALA A 7 9.19 12.63 -21.01
C ALA A 7 8.53 11.25 -20.85
N PRO A 8 8.89 10.44 -19.84
CA PRO A 8 8.22 9.18 -19.60
C PRO A 8 6.71 9.44 -19.47
N ARG A 9 5.92 8.54 -20.06
CA ARG A 9 4.47 8.66 -20.29
C ARG A 9 3.62 8.63 -19.00
N THR A 10 4.25 8.79 -17.83
CA THR A 10 3.63 8.88 -16.50
C THR A 10 4.02 10.22 -15.90
N TRP A 11 3.04 11.11 -15.74
CA TRP A 11 3.24 12.36 -15.00
C TRP A 11 3.82 12.04 -13.61
N PRO A 12 4.80 12.80 -13.08
CA PRO A 12 5.56 12.30 -11.94
C PRO A 12 4.76 12.53 -10.66
N PHE A 13 4.05 11.49 -10.23
CA PHE A 13 3.50 11.38 -8.89
C PHE A 13 4.55 10.74 -7.99
N LEU A 14 4.64 11.24 -6.77
CA LEU A 14 5.52 10.72 -5.72
C LEU A 14 4.66 10.45 -4.49
N TYR A 15 5.05 9.49 -3.67
CA TYR A 15 4.46 9.28 -2.36
C TYR A 15 5.56 9.25 -1.30
N ALA A 16 5.22 9.70 -0.09
CA ALA A 16 6.07 9.61 1.08
C ALA A 16 5.32 8.87 2.21
N LEU A 17 6.07 8.06 2.94
CA LEU A 17 5.58 7.31 4.09
C LEU A 17 6.18 7.90 5.35
N THR A 18 5.34 8.19 6.34
CA THR A 18 5.78 8.55 7.69
C THR A 18 5.52 7.36 8.59
N THR A 19 6.57 6.81 9.20
CA THR A 19 6.50 5.54 9.91
C THR A 19 5.68 5.63 11.19
N GLN A 20 5.83 6.72 11.96
CA GLN A 20 5.10 6.92 13.21
C GLN A 20 4.93 8.44 13.46
N PRO A 21 3.70 8.97 13.59
CA PRO A 21 2.43 8.28 13.36
C PRO A 21 2.27 7.86 11.90
N ALA A 22 1.67 6.68 11.67
CA ALA A 22 1.51 6.13 10.34
C ALA A 22 0.72 7.10 9.45
N SER A 23 1.35 7.57 8.37
CA SER A 23 0.68 8.38 7.35
C SER A 23 1.32 8.21 5.99
N VAL A 24 0.53 8.49 4.95
CA VAL A 24 0.93 8.44 3.56
C VAL A 24 0.59 9.77 2.91
N THR A 25 1.54 10.36 2.20
CA THR A 25 1.34 11.65 1.52
C THR A 25 1.66 11.51 0.05
N GLY A 26 0.77 12.00 -0.81
CA GLY A 26 0.99 12.08 -2.25
C GLY A 26 1.40 13.46 -2.70
N TYR A 27 2.35 13.50 -3.63
CA TYR A 27 2.84 14.71 -4.26
C TYR A 27 2.76 14.61 -5.78
N LYS A 28 2.47 15.73 -6.42
CA LYS A 28 2.64 15.92 -7.86
C LYS A 28 3.89 16.75 -8.10
N LEU A 29 4.77 16.28 -8.98
CA LEU A 29 5.91 17.07 -9.43
C LEU A 29 5.44 18.15 -10.39
N VAL A 30 5.83 19.39 -10.13
CA VAL A 30 5.54 20.57 -10.94
C VAL A 30 6.86 21.15 -11.42
N SER A 31 6.99 21.33 -12.73
CA SER A 31 8.15 21.99 -13.33
C SER A 31 7.90 23.49 -13.39
N SER A 32 8.80 24.28 -12.82
CA SER A 32 8.79 25.74 -12.95
C SER A 32 10.11 26.18 -13.59
N GLY A 33 10.11 26.31 -14.92
CA GLY A 33 11.33 26.57 -15.68
C GLY A 33 12.37 25.46 -15.52
N SER A 34 13.51 25.76 -14.92
CA SER A 34 14.61 24.82 -14.67
C SER A 34 14.55 24.10 -13.33
N THR A 35 13.55 24.39 -12.48
CA THR A 35 13.40 23.76 -11.17
C THR A 35 12.20 22.83 -11.12
N PHE A 36 12.32 21.77 -10.32
CA PHE A 36 11.22 20.87 -10.02
C PHE A 36 10.80 21.08 -8.57
N THR A 37 9.51 21.32 -8.34
CA THR A 37 8.92 21.42 -7.01
C THR A 37 7.86 20.36 -6.82
N THR A 38 7.66 19.92 -5.58
CA THR A 38 6.61 18.96 -5.24
C THR A 38 5.42 19.72 -4.64
N LYS A 39 4.23 19.47 -5.18
CA LYS A 39 2.98 19.97 -4.63
C LYS A 39 2.24 18.80 -3.98
N GLN A 40 1.96 18.90 -2.68
CA GLN A 40 1.10 17.91 -2.02
C GLN A 40 -0.30 17.92 -2.65
N ILE A 41 -0.80 16.73 -2.99
CA ILE A 41 -2.11 16.55 -3.63
C ILE A 41 -3.11 15.82 -2.73
N TRP A 42 -2.64 14.94 -1.86
CA TRP A 42 -3.45 14.24 -0.88
C TRP A 42 -2.59 13.84 0.32
N HIS A 43 -3.23 13.63 1.47
CA HIS A 43 -2.60 13.17 2.69
C HIS A 43 -3.56 12.25 3.43
N MET A 44 -3.06 11.12 3.92
CA MET A 44 -3.84 10.10 4.59
C MET A 44 -3.21 9.78 5.94
N HIS A 45 -3.94 10.05 7.01
CA HIS A 45 -3.59 9.57 8.34
C HIS A 45 -4.07 8.13 8.48
N LEU A 46 -3.14 7.21 8.65
CA LEU A 46 -3.44 5.81 8.96
C LEU A 46 -3.46 5.56 10.47
N SER A 47 -2.94 6.49 11.27
CA SER A 47 -2.96 6.47 12.73
C SER A 47 -3.97 7.50 13.25
N SER A 48 -4.64 7.19 14.35
CA SER A 48 -5.46 8.16 15.11
C SER A 48 -4.97 8.27 16.56
N ASP A 49 -5.45 9.27 17.29
CA ASP A 49 -5.08 9.46 18.71
C ASP A 49 -5.58 8.30 19.58
N ASP A 50 -6.78 7.78 19.29
CA ASP A 50 -7.38 6.63 20.00
C ASP A 50 -6.73 5.29 19.62
N TYR A 51 -6.10 5.24 18.44
CA TYR A 51 -5.50 4.03 17.90
C TYR A 51 -4.18 4.38 17.19
N PRO A 52 -3.09 4.53 17.95
CA PRO A 52 -1.80 4.87 17.39
C PRO A 52 -1.26 3.70 16.58
N GLN A 53 -0.94 3.96 15.32
CA GLN A 53 -0.40 2.98 14.39
C GLN A 53 0.98 3.39 13.90
N ARG A 54 1.86 2.41 13.71
CA ARG A 54 3.14 2.57 13.01
C ARG A 54 3.16 1.75 11.73
N ILE A 55 3.85 2.21 10.69
CA ILE A 55 4.07 1.43 9.47
C ILE A 55 5.13 0.36 9.74
N LEU A 56 4.79 -0.90 9.47
CA LEU A 56 5.72 -2.02 9.54
C LEU A 56 6.41 -2.26 8.20
N ARG A 57 5.62 -2.34 7.12
CA ARG A 57 6.10 -2.65 5.76
C ARG A 57 5.28 -1.88 4.74
N ALA A 58 5.91 -1.59 3.61
CA ALA A 58 5.21 -1.12 2.43
C ALA A 58 5.81 -1.78 1.20
N ALA A 59 4.97 -2.15 0.25
CA ALA A 59 5.36 -2.79 -0.99
C ALA A 59 4.54 -2.23 -2.15
N ALA A 60 5.22 -1.98 -3.27
CA ALA A 60 4.63 -1.62 -4.54
C ALA A 60 5.05 -2.63 -5.59
N HIS A 61 4.45 -2.58 -6.77
CA HIS A 61 4.87 -3.41 -7.90
C HIS A 61 6.35 -3.19 -8.24
N PRO A 62 7.14 -4.26 -8.48
CA PRO A 62 8.47 -4.13 -9.05
C PRO A 62 8.39 -3.40 -10.40
N SER A 63 9.29 -2.44 -10.63
CA SER A 63 9.28 -1.62 -11.85
C SER A 63 9.54 -2.41 -13.14
N ASN A 64 10.10 -3.61 -13.02
CA ASN A 64 10.41 -4.53 -14.11
C ASN A 64 9.44 -5.72 -14.20
N GLU A 65 8.34 -5.71 -13.42
CA GLU A 65 7.34 -6.78 -13.47
C GLU A 65 6.56 -6.75 -14.79
N HIS A 66 6.36 -7.93 -15.38
CA HIS A 66 5.57 -8.10 -16.60
C HIS A 66 4.32 -8.92 -16.30
N VAL A 67 3.15 -8.42 -16.71
CA VAL A 67 1.88 -9.14 -16.56
C VAL A 67 1.73 -10.12 -17.72
N HIS A 68 1.74 -11.41 -17.43
CA HIS A 68 1.71 -12.46 -18.45
C HIS A 68 0.34 -12.64 -19.13
N SER A 69 -0.73 -12.29 -18.43
CA SER A 69 -2.10 -12.39 -18.95
C SER A 69 -3.00 -11.37 -18.27
N ILE A 70 -3.91 -10.77 -19.05
CA ILE A 70 -4.83 -9.72 -18.59
C ILE A 70 -6.03 -10.32 -17.83
N GLY A 71 -6.32 -11.61 -18.01
CA GLY A 71 -7.46 -12.26 -17.38
C GLY A 71 -7.33 -13.78 -17.38
N ARG A 72 -8.19 -14.43 -16.60
CA ARG A 72 -8.31 -15.88 -16.49
C ARG A 72 -9.59 -16.34 -17.17
N ILE A 73 -9.49 -17.34 -18.04
CA ILE A 73 -10.67 -17.98 -18.66
C ILE A 73 -11.32 -18.89 -17.61
N LEU A 74 -12.64 -18.76 -17.45
CA LEU A 74 -13.47 -19.54 -16.55
C LEU A 74 -14.06 -20.78 -17.27
N GLY A 75 -14.60 -21.73 -16.49
CA GLY A 75 -15.12 -23.00 -17.02
C GLY A 75 -16.31 -22.85 -17.99
N ASP A 76 -17.02 -21.73 -17.91
CA ASP A 76 -18.12 -21.32 -18.79
C ASP A 76 -17.66 -20.52 -20.03
N ARG A 77 -16.34 -20.45 -20.27
CA ARG A 77 -15.69 -19.67 -21.34
C ARG A 77 -15.78 -18.16 -21.18
N ASN A 78 -16.26 -17.66 -20.06
CA ASN A 78 -16.16 -16.23 -19.73
C ASN A 78 -14.74 -15.87 -19.29
N VAL A 79 -14.39 -14.59 -19.38
CA VAL A 79 -13.08 -14.08 -18.95
C VAL A 79 -13.23 -13.27 -17.67
N MET A 80 -12.51 -13.67 -16.62
CA MET A 80 -12.33 -12.89 -15.40
C MET A 80 -11.09 -12.01 -15.56
N TYR A 81 -11.30 -10.71 -15.73
CA TYR A 81 -10.22 -9.75 -15.86
C TYR A 81 -9.51 -9.51 -14.52
N LYS A 82 -8.18 -9.46 -14.56
CA LYS A 82 -7.36 -9.11 -13.40
C LYS A 82 -7.48 -7.62 -13.10
N TYR A 83 -7.54 -7.27 -11.82
CA TYR A 83 -7.36 -5.89 -11.39
C TYR A 83 -5.86 -5.59 -11.33
N ILE A 84 -5.36 -4.77 -12.26
CA ILE A 84 -3.95 -4.36 -12.32
C ILE A 84 -3.89 -2.85 -12.16
N ASN A 85 -3.31 -2.39 -11.05
CA ASN A 85 -3.05 -0.98 -10.82
C ASN A 85 -1.54 -0.77 -10.61
N PRO A 86 -0.81 -0.19 -11.58
CA PRO A 86 0.63 0.02 -11.46
C PRO A 86 1.01 1.04 -10.37
N ASN A 87 0.03 1.81 -9.88
CA ASN A 87 0.21 2.80 -8.81
C ASN A 87 -0.23 2.27 -7.44
N LEU A 88 -0.48 0.96 -7.32
CA LEU A 88 -0.90 0.32 -6.08
C LEU A 88 0.26 0.25 -5.08
N LEU A 89 -0.01 0.71 -3.87
CA LEU A 89 0.88 0.58 -2.71
C LEU A 89 0.16 -0.21 -1.64
N ALA A 90 0.72 -1.34 -1.24
CA ALA A 90 0.31 -2.04 -0.04
C ALA A 90 1.10 -1.46 1.15
N VAL A 91 0.39 -1.08 2.22
CA VAL A 91 0.97 -0.59 3.46
C VAL A 91 0.45 -1.45 4.60
N MET A 92 1.37 -2.05 5.36
CA MET A 92 1.07 -2.75 6.60
C MET A 92 1.42 -1.87 7.79
N THR A 93 0.49 -1.77 8.74
CA THR A 93 0.67 -1.05 9.99
C THR A 93 0.41 -1.95 11.19
N GLU A 94 1.04 -1.63 12.31
CA GLU A 94 0.75 -2.23 13.61
C GLU A 94 0.20 -1.17 14.55
N GLY A 95 -0.84 -1.53 15.30
CA GLY A 95 -1.34 -0.75 16.43
C GLY A 95 -1.71 -1.68 17.57
N VAL A 96 -1.88 -1.10 18.75
CA VAL A 96 -2.43 -1.80 19.91
C VAL A 96 -3.82 -1.26 20.16
N SER A 97 -4.83 -2.13 20.15
CA SER A 97 -6.19 -1.71 20.47
C SER A 97 -6.28 -1.45 21.96
N ALA A 98 -6.57 -0.20 22.35
CA ALA A 98 -6.80 0.16 23.74
C ALA A 98 -7.96 -0.64 24.37
N MET A 99 -8.92 -1.09 23.55
CA MET A 99 -10.08 -1.88 24.00
C MET A 99 -9.77 -3.37 24.13
N GLU A 100 -8.97 -3.93 23.21
CA GLU A 100 -8.72 -5.38 23.17
C GLU A 100 -7.40 -5.80 23.83
N GLY A 101 -6.47 -4.86 24.09
CA GLY A 101 -5.19 -5.13 24.76
C GLY A 101 -4.22 -6.00 23.97
N HIS A 102 -4.48 -6.25 22.68
CA HIS A 102 -3.68 -7.12 21.82
C HIS A 102 -3.16 -6.38 20.59
N SER A 103 -2.05 -6.87 20.02
CA SER A 103 -1.51 -6.33 18.77
C SER A 103 -2.43 -6.65 17.58
N ILE A 104 -2.60 -5.65 16.73
CA ILE A 104 -3.41 -5.70 15.53
C ILE A 104 -2.56 -5.19 14.37
N ILE A 105 -2.50 -6.00 13.32
CA ILE A 105 -1.86 -5.63 12.07
C ILE A 105 -2.94 -5.28 11.05
N SER A 106 -2.86 -4.09 10.46
CA SER A 106 -3.76 -3.66 9.40
C SER A 106 -3.01 -3.56 8.07
N MET A 107 -3.63 -3.96 6.98
CA MET A 107 -3.11 -3.80 5.63
C MET A 107 -4.04 -2.87 4.84
N TYR A 108 -3.47 -1.91 4.13
CA TYR A 108 -4.17 -0.99 3.25
C TYR A 108 -3.60 -1.09 1.84
N LEU A 109 -4.47 -1.25 0.85
CA LEU A 109 -4.14 -1.13 -0.56
C LEU A 109 -4.55 0.26 -1.02
N ILE A 110 -3.56 1.09 -1.38
CA ILE A 110 -3.73 2.51 -1.64
C ILE A 110 -3.36 2.79 -3.10
N ASP A 111 -4.22 3.51 -3.82
CA ASP A 111 -3.85 4.12 -5.10
C ASP A 111 -3.03 5.40 -4.82
N THR A 112 -1.75 5.38 -5.18
CA THR A 112 -0.82 6.49 -4.89
C THR A 112 -1.01 7.72 -5.77
N VAL A 113 -1.79 7.63 -6.85
CA VAL A 113 -2.11 8.78 -7.70
C VAL A 113 -3.38 9.45 -7.19
N ALA A 114 -4.44 8.66 -6.97
CA ALA A 114 -5.74 9.16 -6.53
C ALA A 114 -5.78 9.47 -5.03
N GLY A 115 -4.94 8.81 -4.22
CA GLY A 115 -4.95 8.94 -2.76
C GLY A 115 -6.12 8.22 -2.09
N GLN A 116 -6.59 7.11 -2.68
CA GLN A 116 -7.75 6.35 -2.21
C GLN A 116 -7.35 4.97 -1.68
N ILE A 117 -8.00 4.53 -0.60
CA ILE A 117 -7.94 3.14 -0.14
C ILE A 117 -8.85 2.29 -1.03
N ILE A 118 -8.26 1.38 -1.80
CA ILE A 118 -8.96 0.39 -2.63
C ILE A 118 -9.48 -0.75 -1.76
N HIS A 119 -8.69 -1.19 -0.80
CA HIS A 119 -9.05 -2.26 0.13
C HIS A 119 -8.32 -2.12 1.46
N SER A 120 -8.94 -2.57 2.54
CA SER A 120 -8.32 -2.66 3.86
C SER A 120 -8.67 -3.97 4.56
N VAL A 121 -7.70 -4.52 5.29
CA VAL A 121 -7.85 -5.74 6.07
C VAL A 121 -7.26 -5.52 7.45
N VAL A 122 -7.92 -6.05 8.48
CA VAL A 122 -7.46 -5.99 9.86
C VAL A 122 -7.28 -7.41 10.38
N HIS A 123 -6.06 -7.72 10.83
CA HIS A 123 -5.69 -8.98 11.44
C HIS A 123 -5.50 -8.76 12.95
N ARG A 124 -6.42 -9.29 13.73
CA ARG A 124 -6.36 -9.23 15.20
C ARG A 124 -5.44 -10.32 15.73
N LYS A 125 -4.81 -10.05 16.87
CA LYS A 125 -3.85 -10.96 17.51
C LYS A 125 -2.76 -11.37 16.53
N ALA A 126 -2.24 -10.40 15.79
CA ALA A 126 -1.18 -10.60 14.82
C ALA A 126 0.01 -9.74 15.22
N ALA A 127 1.22 -10.26 15.03
CA ALA A 127 2.45 -9.59 15.42
C ALA A 127 3.56 -9.84 14.39
N GLU A 128 4.64 -9.08 14.53
CA GLU A 128 5.90 -9.33 13.83
C GLU A 128 6.49 -10.72 14.21
N PRO A 129 7.30 -11.35 13.34
CA PRO A 129 7.80 -10.86 12.04
C PRO A 129 6.72 -10.78 10.95
N THR A 130 6.88 -9.81 10.04
CA THR A 130 5.97 -9.62 8.89
C THR A 130 6.69 -9.50 7.55
N SER A 131 6.08 -10.05 6.51
CA SER A 131 6.48 -9.87 5.11
C SER A 131 5.30 -9.38 4.27
N LEU A 132 5.59 -8.59 3.25
CA LEU A 132 4.59 -8.01 2.35
C LEU A 132 5.14 -8.01 0.92
N VAL A 133 4.44 -8.70 0.02
CA VAL A 133 4.79 -8.76 -1.40
C VAL A 133 3.57 -8.41 -2.23
N VAL A 134 3.76 -7.54 -3.22
CA VAL A 134 2.74 -7.18 -4.22
C VAL A 134 3.27 -7.64 -5.57
N SER A 135 2.44 -8.35 -6.33
CA SER A 135 2.77 -8.83 -7.67
C SER A 135 1.51 -9.00 -8.50
N GLU A 136 1.57 -8.63 -9.77
CA GLU A 136 0.46 -8.58 -10.73
C GLU A 136 -0.87 -8.04 -10.15
N ASN A 137 -1.75 -8.94 -9.68
CA ASN A 137 -3.08 -8.64 -9.13
C ASN A 137 -3.29 -9.23 -7.74
N TRP A 138 -2.22 -9.69 -7.08
CA TRP A 138 -2.25 -10.35 -5.79
C TRP A 138 -1.28 -9.70 -4.80
N VAL A 139 -1.62 -9.85 -3.53
CA VAL A 139 -0.82 -9.39 -2.40
C VAL A 139 -0.67 -10.57 -1.46
N LEU A 140 0.57 -10.83 -1.04
CA LEU A 140 0.88 -11.85 -0.05
C LEU A 140 1.35 -11.16 1.22
N THR A 141 0.73 -11.52 2.34
CA THR A 141 1.12 -11.11 3.67
C THR A 141 1.54 -12.32 4.49
N GLU A 142 2.65 -12.16 5.21
CA GLU A 142 3.09 -13.07 6.25
C GLU A 142 3.07 -12.32 7.57
N MET A 143 2.58 -12.97 8.61
CA MET A 143 2.49 -12.43 9.97
C MET A 143 2.36 -13.57 10.97
N HIS A 144 2.75 -13.33 12.21
CA HIS A 144 2.65 -14.32 13.28
C HIS A 144 1.36 -14.13 14.08
N THR A 145 0.58 -15.19 14.30
CA THR A 145 -0.62 -15.13 15.15
C THR A 145 -0.24 -15.31 16.61
N VAL A 146 -0.71 -14.41 17.47
CA VAL A 146 -0.51 -14.47 18.92
C VAL A 146 -1.71 -15.20 19.53
N GLN A 147 -1.47 -16.37 20.10
CA GLN A 147 -2.46 -17.08 20.91
C GLN A 147 -2.66 -16.29 22.22
N PRO A 148 -3.89 -16.16 22.77
CA PRO A 148 -4.02 -15.76 24.16
C PRO A 148 -3.26 -16.78 25.04
N ASP A 149 -2.46 -16.30 25.97
CA ASP A 149 -1.86 -17.17 26.99
C ASP A 149 -2.99 -17.98 27.63
N ASN A 150 -2.88 -19.32 27.58
CA ASN A 150 -3.77 -20.19 28.34
C ASN A 150 -3.53 -19.92 29.82
N VAL A 151 -4.29 -18.99 30.39
CA VAL A 151 -4.50 -18.94 31.83
C VAL A 151 -5.42 -20.12 32.14
N PHE A 152 -4.84 -21.30 32.31
CA PHE A 152 -5.54 -22.37 33.01
C PHE A 152 -5.71 -21.94 34.48
N PRO A 153 -6.91 -22.10 35.06
CA PRO A 153 -7.13 -21.83 36.48
C PRO A 153 -6.36 -22.80 37.38
#